data_AF-A0AAU5ZNZ6-F1
#
_entry.id   AF-A0AAU5ZNZ6-F1
#
_cell.length_a   1.000
_cell.length_b   1.000
_cell.length_c   1.000
_cell.angle_alpha   90.00
_cell.angle_beta   90.00
_cell.angle_gamma   90.00
#
_symmetry.space_group_name_H-M   'P 1'
#
loop_
_entity.id
_entity.type
_entity.pdbx_description
1 polymer ?
#
loop_
_entity_poly.entity_id
_entity_poly.type
_entity_poly.pdbx_seq_one_letter_code
_entity_poly.pdbx_strand_id
1 'polypeptide(L)'
;MARGEVLGLVGESGSGEGQTAFSVLGLLPGEAEVTADRLTFDGKELLTLDATGLNALRGYGIDCIPQEPMSNLDPCFRIGSQLVEPLRKHLGLSGGEARAKVLDLLARVGIADPERVFRSYPHQISGAWPSADNDRLNDILWGLPLFPYMDVAVTPLARHAYEGSVAGRCSR
;
A
#
# COMPACT_ATOMS: atom_id res chain seq x y z
N MET A 1 0.55 7.61 19.67
CA MET A 1 -0.70 7.35 18.93
C MET A 1 -1.46 6.23 19.61
N ALA A 2 -2.60 6.56 20.21
CA ALA A 2 -3.56 5.61 20.74
C ALA A 2 -4.35 4.94 19.61
N ARG A 3 -5.05 3.86 19.95
CA ARG A 3 -5.85 3.10 18.98
C ARG A 3 -6.99 3.96 18.45
N GLY A 4 -7.13 3.98 17.12
CA GLY A 4 -8.19 4.72 16.43
C GLY A 4 -7.92 6.22 16.31
N GLU A 5 -6.75 6.69 16.75
CA GLU A 5 -6.31 8.04 16.47
C GLU A 5 -5.82 8.14 15.02
N VAL A 6 -6.14 9.26 14.39
CA VAL A 6 -5.63 9.63 13.08
C VAL A 6 -4.55 10.68 13.29
N LEU A 7 -3.34 10.39 12.82
CA LEU A 7 -2.25 11.35 12.80
C LEU A 7 -2.07 11.85 11.37
N GLY A 8 -2.20 13.16 11.19
CA GLY A 8 -1.77 13.84 9.97
C GLY A 8 -0.34 14.34 10.14
N LEU A 9 0.52 13.99 9.18
CA LEU A 9 1.76 14.73 8.93
C LEU A 9 1.44 15.78 7.87
N VAL A 10 1.83 17.03 8.10
CA VAL A 10 1.55 18.15 7.19
C VAL A 10 2.82 18.98 7.03
N GLY A 11 3.19 19.26 5.78
CA GLY A 11 4.30 20.12 5.42
C GLY A 11 4.21 20.62 3.99
N GLU A 12 5.18 21.45 3.60
CA GLU A 12 5.33 21.84 2.20
C GLU A 12 5.84 20.66 1.36
N SER A 13 5.54 20.67 0.06
CA SER A 13 6.08 19.67 -0.87
C SER A 13 7.61 19.57 -0.74
N GLY A 14 8.11 18.36 -0.47
CA GLY A 14 9.54 18.11 -0.28
C GLY A 14 10.05 18.33 1.16
N SER A 15 9.18 18.60 2.13
CA SER A 15 9.53 18.72 3.55
C SER A 15 9.93 17.39 4.22
N GLY A 16 9.80 16.27 3.51
CA GLY A 16 10.23 14.94 3.98
C GLY A 16 9.10 14.08 4.56
N GLU A 17 7.83 14.42 4.31
CA GLU A 17 6.68 13.66 4.81
C GLU A 17 6.67 12.21 4.31
N GLY A 18 6.77 12.03 2.98
CA GLY A 18 6.87 10.70 2.37
C GLY A 18 8.11 9.95 2.84
N GLN A 19 9.26 10.62 3.01
CA GLN A 19 10.49 10.00 3.50
C GLN A 19 10.34 9.53 4.96
N THR A 20 9.70 10.34 5.79
CA THR A 20 9.40 9.99 7.19
C THR A 20 8.50 8.76 7.24
N ALA A 21 7.47 8.72 6.39
CA ALA A 21 6.56 7.59 6.34
C ALA A 21 7.21 6.30 5.78
N PHE A 22 8.06 6.40 4.75
CA PHE A 22 8.83 5.24 4.24
C PHE A 22 9.88 4.75 5.21
N SER A 23 10.43 5.62 6.06
CA SER A 23 11.39 5.23 7.09
C SER A 23 10.76 4.25 8.09
N VAL A 24 9.50 4.48 8.48
CA VAL A 24 8.72 3.58 9.35
C VAL A 24 8.54 2.21 8.70
N LEU A 25 8.32 2.21 7.38
CA LEU A 25 8.09 0.99 6.62
C LEU A 25 9.39 0.30 6.20
N GLY A 26 10.57 0.91 6.37
CA GLY A 26 11.84 0.40 5.84
C GLY A 26 11.90 0.37 4.31
N LEU A 27 11.27 1.34 3.65
CA LEU A 27 11.17 1.45 2.18
C LEU A 27 12.09 2.54 1.60
N LEU A 28 12.94 3.14 2.42
CA LEU A 28 13.91 4.12 1.94
C LEU A 28 14.98 3.44 1.04
N PRO A 29 15.61 4.21 0.14
CA PRO A 29 16.78 3.75 -0.63
C PRO A 29 17.88 3.21 0.29
N GLY A 30 18.70 2.29 -0.21
CA GLY A 30 19.74 1.63 0.60
C GLY A 30 20.84 2.58 1.12
N GLU A 31 20.95 3.76 0.54
CA GLU A 31 21.87 4.83 0.94
C GLU A 31 21.32 5.69 2.10
N ALA A 32 20.04 5.55 2.42
CA ALA A 32 19.39 6.33 3.46
C ALA A 32 19.53 5.68 4.84
N GLU A 33 19.87 6.48 5.85
CA GLU A 33 19.95 6.04 7.24
C GLU A 33 18.70 6.47 8.00
N VAL A 34 18.04 5.51 8.66
CA VAL A 34 16.93 5.79 9.57
C VAL A 34 17.48 5.92 10.99
N THR A 35 17.29 7.08 11.60
CA THR A 35 17.65 7.31 13.01
C THR A 35 16.39 7.67 13.80
N ALA A 36 16.16 6.96 14.90
CA ALA A 36 15.11 7.24 15.85
C ALA A 36 15.50 6.68 17.22
N ASP A 37 15.12 7.37 18.30
CA ASP A 37 15.35 6.86 19.66
C ASP A 37 14.52 5.59 19.93
N ARG A 38 13.35 5.50 19.30
CA ARG A 38 12.45 4.35 19.39
C ARG A 38 11.52 4.33 18.18
N LEU A 39 11.37 3.15 17.55
CA LEU A 39 10.42 2.96 16.46
C LEU A 39 9.73 1.61 16.63
N THR A 40 8.61 1.62 17.34
CA THR A 40 7.87 0.39 17.65
C THR A 40 6.52 0.31 16.95
N PHE A 41 6.14 -0.90 16.55
CA PHE A 41 4.78 -1.24 16.13
C PHE A 41 4.36 -2.55 16.80
N ASP A 42 3.18 -2.57 17.39
CA ASP A 42 2.67 -3.68 18.20
C ASP A 42 3.65 -4.18 19.29
N GLY A 43 4.42 -3.26 19.88
CA GLY A 43 5.45 -3.57 20.87
C GLY A 43 6.72 -4.20 20.30
N LYS A 44 6.83 -4.33 18.97
CA LYS A 44 8.03 -4.81 18.28
C LYS A 44 8.86 -3.62 17.81
N GLU A 45 10.16 -3.66 18.07
CA GLU A 45 11.12 -2.69 17.56
C GLU A 45 11.35 -2.92 16.06
N LEU A 46 11.13 -1.88 15.25
CA LEU A 46 11.20 -1.97 13.79
C LEU A 46 12.62 -1.77 13.26
N LEU A 47 13.46 -0.95 13.93
CA LEU A 47 14.82 -0.67 13.47
C LEU A 47 15.72 -1.90 13.42
N THR A 48 15.38 -2.94 14.20
CA THR A 48 16.15 -4.18 14.29
C THR A 48 15.63 -5.29 13.41
N LEU A 49 14.51 -5.10 12.71
CA LEU A 49 13.92 -6.13 11.85
C LEU A 49 14.67 -6.24 10.52
N ASP A 50 14.88 -7.47 10.08
CA ASP A 50 15.32 -7.76 8.73
C ASP A 50 14.15 -7.62 7.72
N ALA A 51 14.45 -7.79 6.43
CA ALA A 51 13.43 -7.72 5.39
C ALA A 51 12.29 -8.73 5.62
N THR A 52 12.58 -9.91 6.19
CA THR A 52 11.58 -10.93 6.51
C THR A 52 10.62 -10.45 7.60
N GLY A 53 11.16 -9.91 8.69
CA GLY A 53 10.39 -9.35 9.79
C GLY A 53 9.53 -8.17 9.37
N LEU A 54 10.07 -7.27 8.55
CA LEU A 54 9.31 -6.14 7.99
C LEU A 54 8.19 -6.61 7.07
N ASN A 55 8.44 -7.60 6.19
CA ASN A 55 7.43 -8.14 5.28
C ASN A 55 6.29 -8.87 5.99
N ALA A 56 6.49 -9.35 7.22
CA ALA A 56 5.43 -9.93 8.03
C ALA A 56 4.49 -8.87 8.64
N LEU A 57 4.95 -7.61 8.74
CA LEU A 57 4.16 -6.49 9.25
C LEU A 57 3.48 -5.72 8.11
N ARG A 58 4.16 -5.58 6.98
CA ARG A 58 3.63 -4.98 5.75
C ARG A 58 2.48 -5.81 5.20
N GLY A 59 1.40 -5.19 4.74
CA GLY A 59 0.26 -5.91 4.17
C GLY A 59 -0.72 -6.51 5.18
N TYR A 60 -0.49 -6.31 6.48
CA TYR A 60 -1.38 -6.84 7.51
C TYR A 60 -1.52 -5.89 8.70
N GLY A 61 -0.39 -5.37 9.20
CA GLY A 61 -0.37 -4.43 10.33
C GLY A 61 -0.09 -2.99 9.93
N ILE A 62 0.83 -2.79 8.98
CA ILE A 62 1.19 -1.46 8.47
C ILE A 62 1.07 -1.48 6.94
N ASP A 63 0.27 -0.59 6.41
CA ASP A 63 0.10 -0.42 4.96
C ASP A 63 0.36 1.02 4.54
N CYS A 64 0.83 1.16 3.31
CA CYS A 64 0.98 2.42 2.60
C CYS A 64 0.03 2.37 1.42
N ILE A 65 -0.82 3.38 1.26
CA ILE A 65 -1.75 3.42 0.15
C ILE A 65 -1.36 4.56 -0.79
N PRO A 66 -1.05 4.26 -2.06
CA PRO A 66 -0.54 5.27 -2.98
C PRO A 66 -1.60 6.29 -3.42
N GLN A 67 -1.17 7.52 -3.73
CA GLN A 67 -2.08 8.60 -4.16
C GLN A 67 -2.84 8.29 -5.46
N GLU A 68 -2.19 7.64 -6.43
CA GLU A 68 -2.83 7.21 -7.70
C GLU A 68 -2.61 5.70 -7.94
N PRO A 69 -3.51 4.84 -7.45
CA PRO A 69 -3.33 3.40 -7.51
C PRO A 69 -3.21 2.84 -8.94
N MET A 70 -3.92 3.44 -9.90
CA MET A 70 -3.84 3.12 -11.33
C MET A 70 -2.43 3.30 -11.91
N SER A 71 -1.70 4.31 -11.46
CA SER A 71 -0.35 4.66 -11.92
C SER A 71 0.71 3.65 -11.44
N ASN A 72 0.35 2.81 -10.45
CA ASN A 72 1.19 1.73 -9.91
C ASN A 72 0.94 0.35 -10.53
N LEU A 73 -0.03 0.23 -11.44
CA LEU A 73 -0.19 -1.01 -12.20
C LEU A 73 0.88 -1.08 -13.29
N ASP A 74 1.63 -2.19 -13.32
CA ASP A 74 2.61 -2.45 -14.36
C ASP A 74 1.87 -2.62 -15.71
N PRO A 75 2.15 -1.79 -16.73
CA PRO A 75 1.46 -1.80 -18.00
C PRO A 75 1.71 -3.09 -18.81
N CYS A 76 2.75 -3.85 -18.48
CA CYS A 76 3.11 -5.12 -19.11
C CYS A 76 2.27 -6.30 -18.59
N PHE A 77 1.53 -6.14 -17.49
CA PHE A 77 0.71 -7.21 -16.91
C PHE A 77 -0.78 -6.87 -16.92
N ARG A 78 -1.61 -7.91 -16.91
CA ARG A 78 -3.07 -7.74 -16.82
C ARG A 78 -3.45 -7.27 -15.42
N ILE A 79 -4.51 -6.48 -15.34
CA ILE A 79 -5.04 -5.95 -14.08
C ILE A 79 -5.36 -7.11 -13.12
N GLY A 80 -6.07 -8.13 -13.60
CA GLY A 80 -6.45 -9.28 -12.78
C GLY A 80 -5.27 -10.06 -12.20
N SER A 81 -4.16 -10.20 -12.92
CA SER A 81 -2.96 -10.88 -12.39
C SER A 81 -2.33 -10.11 -11.23
N GLN A 82 -2.25 -8.79 -11.36
CA GLN A 82 -1.67 -7.90 -10.35
C GLN A 82 -2.55 -7.85 -9.09
N LEU A 83 -3.87 -7.95 -9.23
CA LEU A 83 -4.82 -8.02 -8.12
C LEU A 83 -4.86 -9.40 -7.43
N VAL A 84 -4.58 -10.49 -8.16
CA VAL A 84 -4.62 -11.87 -7.63
C VAL A 84 -3.38 -12.21 -6.83
N GLU A 85 -2.18 -11.87 -7.32
CA GLU A 85 -0.90 -12.14 -6.66
C GLU A 85 -0.86 -11.81 -5.15
N PRO A 86 -1.25 -10.62 -4.69
CA PRO A 86 -1.23 -10.25 -3.27
C PRO A 86 -2.18 -11.07 -2.42
N LEU A 87 -3.38 -11.37 -2.93
CA LEU A 87 -4.34 -12.20 -2.22
C LEU A 87 -3.78 -13.61 -2.00
N ARG A 88 -2.99 -14.11 -2.95
CA ARG A 88 -2.30 -15.39 -2.81
C ARG A 88 -1.14 -15.30 -1.83
N LYS A 89 -0.34 -14.23 -1.91
CA LYS A 89 0.88 -14.05 -1.11
C LYS A 89 0.60 -13.73 0.36
N HIS A 90 -0.36 -12.85 0.64
CA HIS A 90 -0.64 -12.34 1.98
C HIS A 90 -1.80 -13.06 2.67
N LEU A 91 -2.79 -13.55 1.90
CA LEU A 91 -3.96 -14.26 2.47
C LEU A 91 -3.94 -15.77 2.21
N GLY A 92 -2.93 -16.29 1.50
CA GLY A 92 -2.79 -17.72 1.25
C GLY A 92 -3.87 -18.32 0.36
N LEU A 93 -4.65 -17.50 -0.36
CA LEU A 93 -5.73 -17.98 -1.22
C LEU A 93 -5.19 -18.78 -2.41
N SER A 94 -5.94 -19.80 -2.84
CA SER A 94 -5.66 -20.47 -4.12
C SER A 94 -5.92 -19.53 -5.29
N GLY A 95 -5.37 -19.85 -6.47
CA GLY A 95 -5.57 -19.01 -7.67
C GLY A 95 -7.05 -18.86 -8.06
N GLY A 96 -7.86 -19.89 -7.86
CA GLY A 96 -9.30 -19.85 -8.14
C GLY A 96 -10.06 -18.97 -7.14
N GLU A 97 -9.77 -19.12 -5.85
CA GLU A 97 -10.39 -18.30 -4.79
C GLU A 97 -10.00 -16.83 -4.91
N ALA A 98 -8.72 -16.55 -5.17
CA ALA A 98 -8.23 -15.19 -5.39
C ALA A 98 -8.89 -14.54 -6.60
N ARG A 99 -9.01 -15.26 -7.73
CA ARG A 99 -9.73 -14.77 -8.91
C ARG A 99 -11.18 -14.44 -8.58
N ALA A 100 -11.90 -15.35 -7.94
CA ALA A 100 -13.31 -15.14 -7.57
C ALA A 100 -13.46 -13.91 -6.67
N LYS A 101 -12.56 -13.74 -5.70
CA LYS A 101 -12.53 -12.58 -4.80
C LYS A 101 -12.27 -11.27 -5.56
N VAL A 102 -11.32 -11.25 -6.50
CA VAL A 102 -11.05 -10.04 -7.31
C VAL A 102 -12.27 -9.67 -8.16
N LEU A 103 -12.92 -10.64 -8.80
CA LEU A 103 -14.12 -10.39 -9.61
C LEU A 103 -15.28 -9.86 -8.76
N ASP A 104 -15.48 -10.40 -7.55
CA ASP A 104 -16.45 -9.90 -6.59
C ASP A 104 -16.11 -8.46 -6.15
N LEU A 105 -14.85 -8.15 -5.86
CA LEU A 105 -14.41 -6.80 -5.52
C LEU A 105 -14.67 -5.81 -6.66
N LEU A 106 -14.31 -6.17 -7.91
CA LEU A 106 -14.59 -5.39 -9.12
C LEU A 106 -16.09 -5.11 -9.28
N ALA A 107 -16.94 -6.13 -9.08
CA ALA A 107 -18.38 -5.94 -9.13
C ALA A 107 -18.89 -5.01 -8.01
N ARG A 108 -18.39 -5.16 -6.79
CA ARG A 108 -18.82 -4.39 -5.60
C ARG A 108 -18.55 -2.90 -5.71
N VAL A 109 -17.42 -2.53 -6.28
CA VAL A 109 -17.11 -1.12 -6.53
C VAL A 109 -17.86 -0.58 -7.76
N GLY A 110 -18.65 -1.39 -8.45
CA GLY A 110 -19.52 -0.93 -9.53
C GLY A 110 -18.86 -0.88 -10.91
N ILE A 111 -17.83 -1.70 -11.13
CA ILE A 111 -17.28 -1.92 -12.48
C ILE A 111 -18.29 -2.74 -13.28
N ALA A 112 -18.75 -2.20 -14.42
CA ALA A 112 -19.83 -2.80 -15.20
C ALA A 112 -19.50 -4.18 -15.81
N ASP A 113 -18.23 -4.43 -16.14
CA ASP A 113 -17.80 -5.71 -16.73
C ASP A 113 -16.49 -6.21 -16.07
N PRO A 114 -16.59 -6.76 -14.84
CA PRO A 114 -15.44 -7.23 -14.07
C PRO A 114 -14.54 -8.20 -14.83
N GLU A 115 -15.13 -9.09 -15.64
CA GLU A 115 -14.40 -10.10 -16.41
C GLU A 115 -13.59 -9.50 -17.57
N ARG A 116 -14.10 -8.46 -18.22
CA ARG A 116 -13.30 -7.70 -19.19
C ARG A 116 -12.14 -7.01 -18.49
N VAL A 117 -12.42 -6.26 -17.41
CA VAL A 117 -11.41 -5.50 -16.65
C VAL A 117 -10.29 -6.40 -16.16
N PHE A 118 -10.66 -7.53 -15.56
CA PHE A 118 -9.72 -8.53 -15.06
C PHE A 118 -8.74 -8.99 -16.15
N ARG A 119 -9.19 -9.09 -17.41
CA ARG A 119 -8.39 -9.54 -18.55
C ARG A 119 -7.67 -8.40 -19.28
N SER A 120 -8.03 -7.15 -19.00
CA SER A 120 -7.42 -5.98 -19.63
C SER A 120 -6.04 -5.66 -19.06
N TYR A 121 -5.24 -5.00 -19.88
CA TYR A 121 -4.04 -4.28 -19.45
C TYR A 121 -4.40 -2.83 -19.08
N PRO A 122 -3.60 -2.14 -18.22
CA PRO A 122 -3.88 -0.76 -17.81
C PRO A 122 -4.11 0.21 -18.98
N HIS A 123 -3.31 0.11 -20.05
CA HIS A 123 -3.42 0.97 -21.23
C HIS A 123 -4.67 0.69 -22.09
N GLN A 124 -5.33 -0.46 -21.93
CA GLN A 124 -6.54 -0.81 -22.68
C GLN A 124 -7.79 -0.20 -22.07
N ILE A 125 -7.69 0.33 -20.87
CA ILE A 125 -8.79 0.95 -20.16
C ILE A 125 -8.62 2.47 -20.13
N SER A 126 -7.40 3.00 -20.06
CA SER A 126 -7.14 4.44 -19.89
C SER A 126 -7.74 5.40 -20.95
N GLY A 127 -8.07 4.95 -22.17
CA GLY A 127 -8.58 5.83 -23.24
C GLY A 127 -10.11 5.94 -23.38
N ALA A 128 -10.88 4.98 -22.88
CA ALA A 128 -12.35 4.92 -23.04
C ALA A 128 -13.10 4.65 -21.73
N TRP A 129 -12.38 4.60 -20.62
CA TRP A 129 -12.92 4.28 -19.31
C TRP A 129 -13.42 5.53 -18.61
N PRO A 130 -14.66 5.51 -18.06
CA PRO A 130 -15.18 6.62 -17.29
C PRO A 130 -14.27 6.94 -16.08
N SER A 131 -14.06 8.23 -15.78
CA SER A 131 -13.31 8.65 -14.59
C SER A 131 -13.85 8.03 -13.30
N ALA A 132 -15.18 7.91 -13.19
CA ALA A 132 -15.83 7.24 -12.07
C ALA A 132 -15.41 5.76 -11.93
N ASP A 133 -15.13 5.05 -13.02
CA ASP A 133 -14.67 3.67 -12.96
C ASP A 133 -13.17 3.57 -12.62
N ASN A 134 -12.37 4.63 -12.85
CA ASN A 134 -11.02 4.71 -12.29
C ASN A 134 -11.08 4.87 -10.77
N ASP A 135 -11.95 5.75 -10.27
CA ASP A 135 -12.12 5.97 -8.82
C ASP A 135 -12.57 4.67 -8.12
N ARG A 136 -13.46 3.90 -8.76
CA ARG A 136 -13.92 2.59 -8.25
C ARG A 136 -12.83 1.53 -8.24
N LEU A 137 -12.01 1.46 -9.30
CA LEU A 137 -10.87 0.54 -9.30
C LEU A 137 -9.87 0.93 -8.20
N ASN A 138 -9.66 2.23 -8.00
CA ASN A 138 -8.87 2.73 -6.89
C ASN A 138 -9.43 2.23 -5.57
N ASP A 139 -10.75 2.27 -5.30
CA ASP A 139 -11.35 1.77 -4.05
C ASP A 139 -10.96 0.32 -3.71
N ILE A 140 -10.79 -0.54 -4.71
CA ILE A 140 -10.28 -1.90 -4.50
C ILE A 140 -8.81 -1.86 -4.13
N LEU A 141 -8.02 -1.12 -4.90
CA LEU A 141 -6.58 -0.99 -4.67
C LEU A 141 -6.29 -0.38 -3.29
N TRP A 142 -7.14 0.53 -2.78
CA TRP A 142 -7.07 1.09 -1.42
C TRP A 142 -7.32 0.05 -0.33
N GLY A 143 -8.09 -1.01 -0.62
CA GLY A 143 -8.43 -2.07 0.33
C GLY A 143 -7.54 -3.31 0.25
N LEU A 144 -6.59 -3.34 -0.69
CA LEU A 144 -5.67 -4.46 -0.85
C LEU A 144 -4.34 -4.18 -0.15
N PRO A 145 -3.73 -5.19 0.50
CA PRO A 145 -2.41 -5.08 1.14
C PRO A 145 -1.31 -5.07 0.08
N LEU A 146 -1.24 -3.98 -0.67
CA LEU A 146 -0.57 -3.89 -1.95
C LEU A 146 0.05 -2.50 -2.12
N PHE A 147 1.20 -2.48 -2.78
CA PHE A 147 1.90 -1.29 -3.29
C PHE A 147 2.90 -0.64 -2.32
N PRO A 148 4.20 -0.97 -2.47
CA PRO A 148 5.29 -0.27 -1.81
C PRO A 148 5.72 1.04 -2.51
N TYR A 149 4.93 1.62 -3.42
CA TYR A 149 5.32 2.84 -4.17
C TYR A 149 4.32 3.99 -4.03
N MET A 150 4.60 4.77 -2.98
CA MET A 150 4.54 6.22 -2.80
C MET A 150 3.27 7.04 -2.51
N ASP A 151 3.49 7.90 -1.50
CA ASP A 151 2.69 8.80 -0.66
C ASP A 151 1.64 8.20 0.26
N VAL A 152 1.74 8.57 1.53
CA VAL A 152 1.40 7.69 2.65
C VAL A 152 0.24 8.22 3.49
N ALA A 153 -0.87 7.47 3.49
CA ALA A 153 -1.73 7.39 4.66
C ALA A 153 -1.36 6.11 5.43
N VAL A 154 -0.65 6.25 6.56
CA VAL A 154 -0.45 5.12 7.48
C VAL A 154 -1.77 4.96 8.22
N THR A 155 -2.63 4.06 7.75
CA THR A 155 -3.81 3.67 8.52
C THR A 155 -3.39 2.55 9.48
N PRO A 156 -3.45 2.74 10.81
CA PRO A 156 -3.10 1.67 11.72
C PRO A 156 -4.21 0.60 11.69
N LEU A 157 -3.99 -0.51 10.98
CA LEU A 157 -4.73 -1.75 11.17
C LEU A 157 -4.21 -2.46 12.44
N ALA A 158 -4.48 -1.82 13.59
CA ALA A 158 -4.34 -2.26 14.98
C ALA A 158 -3.28 -3.36 15.34
N ARG A 159 -2.25 -3.00 16.12
CA ARG A 159 -2.12 -3.13 17.61
C ARG A 159 -0.76 -2.51 18.04
N HIS A 160 -0.68 -2.05 19.30
CA HIS A 160 0.29 -1.22 20.06
C HIS A 160 1.08 -0.04 19.42
N ALA A 161 0.82 1.12 20.03
CA ALA A 161 1.68 2.19 20.59
C ALA A 161 2.92 2.69 19.82
N TYR A 162 2.85 3.98 19.45
CA TYR A 162 3.95 4.84 19.01
C TYR A 162 4.13 6.03 19.97
N GLU A 163 5.37 6.28 20.39
CA GLU A 163 5.89 7.48 21.07
C GLU A 163 7.26 7.83 20.45
N GLY A 164 7.38 8.97 19.76
CA GLY A 164 8.66 9.46 19.21
C GLY A 164 8.51 10.46 18.06
N SER A 165 9.56 11.22 17.75
CA SER A 165 9.66 12.07 16.56
C SER A 165 10.71 11.45 15.63
N VAL A 166 10.35 11.17 14.38
CA VAL A 166 11.28 10.61 13.37
C VAL A 166 11.69 11.73 12.44
N ALA A 167 13.01 11.96 12.33
CA ALA A 167 13.59 12.91 11.38
C ALA A 167 14.50 12.13 10.43
N GLY A 168 14.05 11.90 9.19
CA GLY A 168 14.89 11.37 8.12
C GLY A 168 15.82 12.45 7.59
N ARG A 169 17.14 12.26 7.68
CA ARG A 169 18.13 13.09 6.97
C ARG A 169 18.66 12.31 5.77
N CYS A 170 18.44 12.84 4.57
CA CYS A 170 19.08 12.36 3.35
C CYS A 170 20.40 13.13 3.17
N SER A 171 21.54 12.46 3.25
CA SER A 171 22.81 13.05 2.83
C SER A 171 22.89 13.06 1.30
N ARG A 172 23.29 14.19 0.73
CA ARG A 172 23.55 14.39 -0.71
C ARG A 172 24.79 13.64 -1.18
#